data_AF-A0A7X3UZT3-F1
#
_entry.id   AF-A0A7X3UZT3-F1
#
_cell.length_a   1.000
_cell.length_b   1.000
_cell.length_c   1.000
_cell.angle_alpha   90.00
_cell.angle_beta   90.00
_cell.angle_gamma   90.00
#
_symmetry.space_group_name_H-M   'P 1'
#
loop_
_entity.id
_entity.type
_entity.pdbx_description
1 polymer ?
#
loop_
_entity_poly.entity_id
_entity_poly.type
_entity_poly.pdbx_seq_one_letter_code
_entity_poly.pdbx_strand_id
1 'polypeptide(L)'
;MPGPGPEHSPLCGVTICMRRLPCLIPVLVLALVLASSLYAPPTAAQETGEATAVTVTGNVVNDATGQSVAGVVVVLEALGLTVVTDDQGQFVLDSVPRGVYDLRLIHKDYQRLDGDLTIDRPGEFTLGLTPIGDPGEGMITGIVGIVRDQANGEPVPEVVVNVDGIERVATTDEDGRFALSELIPGRHDVVFAHLGYRQRSVSVEVEAAHVVRLHVELAVEAIALDPIEVTVDRLDRNLQSVGFYQREEDGWGDFLDREDLEYWNPVRLTSALTRFPGVTTLADPRMPSRGFLAFRRRGTTCIPTVYLDGIRIGGGREPAGIDDIVNPAVVAGVEVYSNTAGMPPQYWGTGSACGVVLIWLRRGG
;
A
#
# COMPACT_ATOMS: atom_id res chain seq x y z
N MET A 1 -30.18 45.89 1.41
CA MET A 1 -29.79 46.81 2.50
C MET A 1 -28.99 46.01 3.53
N PRO A 2 -27.98 46.64 4.15
CA PRO A 2 -26.73 46.00 4.58
C PRO A 2 -26.78 45.41 6.01
N GLY A 3 -25.75 44.61 6.34
CA GLY A 3 -25.45 44.16 7.71
C GLY A 3 -25.05 45.32 8.64
N PRO A 4 -24.86 45.06 9.95
CA PRO A 4 -23.54 44.66 10.50
C PRO A 4 -23.69 43.55 11.57
N GLY A 5 -22.69 42.80 12.05
CA GLY A 5 -21.25 43.01 12.23
C GLY A 5 -20.95 42.61 13.70
N PRO A 6 -19.97 41.72 13.99
CA PRO A 6 -19.63 41.32 15.36
C PRO A 6 -18.59 42.26 16.00
N GLU A 7 -18.73 42.47 17.31
CA GLU A 7 -17.85 43.28 18.15
C GLU A 7 -16.55 42.53 18.53
N HIS A 8 -15.41 43.21 18.28
CA HIS A 8 -14.26 43.47 19.18
C HIS A 8 -13.82 42.36 20.16
N SER A 9 -12.55 41.91 20.28
CA SER A 9 -11.21 42.55 20.30
C SER A 9 -10.35 41.76 21.36
N PRO A 10 -9.05 42.01 21.64
CA PRO A 10 -7.91 42.38 20.78
C PRO A 10 -6.53 41.77 21.22
N LEU A 11 -5.47 42.17 20.49
CA LEU A 11 -4.00 42.21 20.84
C LEU A 11 -3.22 40.88 20.78
N CYS A 12 -1.96 40.80 20.34
CA CYS A 12 -0.85 41.77 20.28
C CYS A 12 0.24 41.35 19.24
N GLY A 13 1.21 42.24 18.97
CA GLY A 13 2.25 42.19 17.91
C GLY A 13 3.22 40.99 17.92
N VAL A 14 4.16 40.82 16.98
CA VAL A 14 5.16 41.78 16.48
C VAL A 14 5.79 41.30 15.16
N THR A 15 6.14 42.27 14.32
CA THR A 15 6.79 42.27 12.99
C THR A 15 8.25 41.79 12.95
N ILE A 16 8.66 41.03 11.92
CA ILE A 16 10.07 40.89 11.47
C ILE A 16 10.18 41.27 10.00
N CYS A 17 11.08 42.22 9.71
CA CYS A 17 11.36 42.81 8.41
C CYS A 17 12.56 42.10 7.75
N MET A 18 12.39 41.51 6.56
CA MET A 18 13.48 41.06 5.68
C MET A 18 13.84 42.17 4.68
N ARG A 19 15.12 42.47 4.51
CA ARG A 19 15.60 43.30 3.39
C ARG A 19 16.89 42.74 2.80
N ARG A 20 16.84 42.44 1.51
CA ARG A 20 17.95 42.05 0.61
C ARG A 20 18.76 43.29 0.20
N LEU A 21 20.05 43.11 -0.10
CA LEU A 21 20.76 43.88 -1.15
C LEU A 21 22.04 43.13 -1.60
N PRO A 22 22.35 43.07 -2.92
CA PRO A 22 23.61 42.51 -3.44
C PRO A 22 24.57 43.62 -3.97
N CYS A 23 25.75 43.18 -4.45
CA CYS A 23 26.60 43.75 -5.52
C CYS A 23 28.07 44.12 -5.20
N LEU A 24 28.96 43.43 -5.93
CA LEU A 24 30.16 43.87 -6.68
C LEU A 24 31.53 44.08 -5.97
N ILE A 25 32.47 43.24 -6.44
CA ILE A 25 33.95 43.14 -6.33
C ILE A 25 34.60 44.11 -7.37
N PRO A 26 35.95 44.18 -7.65
CA PRO A 26 37.23 43.78 -7.00
C PRO A 26 38.39 44.82 -7.10
N VAL A 27 39.62 44.43 -6.66
CA VAL A 27 40.94 44.52 -7.37
C VAL A 27 42.15 45.01 -6.50
N LEU A 28 43.09 44.06 -6.23
CA LEU A 28 44.58 44.10 -6.40
C LEU A 28 45.42 45.11 -5.56
N VAL A 29 46.49 44.75 -4.81
CA VAL A 29 47.91 44.50 -5.18
C VAL A 29 48.70 44.34 -3.84
N LEU A 30 49.33 43.19 -3.52
CA LEU A 30 50.75 42.78 -3.69
C LEU A 30 51.78 43.24 -2.61
N ALA A 31 52.49 42.23 -2.05
CA ALA A 31 53.92 42.15 -1.66
C ALA A 31 54.47 42.53 -0.25
N LEU A 32 55.05 41.48 0.37
CA LEU A 32 56.34 41.38 1.12
C LEU A 32 56.53 42.16 2.46
N VAL A 33 57.23 41.70 3.51
CA VAL A 33 57.84 40.44 3.99
C VAL A 33 58.41 40.74 5.40
N LEU A 34 58.37 39.74 6.31
CA LEU A 34 59.16 39.53 7.56
C LEU A 34 59.16 40.58 8.69
N ALA A 35 58.67 40.19 9.89
CA ALA A 35 59.54 40.04 11.07
C ALA A 35 58.79 39.43 12.28
N SER A 36 59.36 38.34 12.75
CA SER A 36 59.14 37.56 13.97
C SER A 36 58.74 38.36 15.22
N SER A 37 57.66 37.92 15.87
CA SER A 37 57.50 38.07 17.32
C SER A 37 56.84 36.82 17.89
N LEU A 38 57.54 36.22 18.87
CA LEU A 38 57.10 35.07 19.61
C LEU A 38 55.81 35.39 20.35
N TYR A 39 54.73 34.71 20.00
CA TYR A 39 53.57 34.61 20.88
C TYR A 39 53.28 33.12 21.07
N ALA A 40 53.96 32.55 22.07
CA ALA A 40 53.54 31.28 22.64
C ALA A 40 52.17 31.52 23.28
N PRO A 41 51.10 30.80 22.90
CA PRO A 41 49.90 30.80 23.72
C PRO A 41 50.29 30.27 25.10
N PRO A 42 49.70 30.80 26.20
CA PRO A 42 49.91 30.21 27.50
C PRO A 42 49.47 28.75 27.42
N THR A 43 50.42 27.85 27.70
CA THR A 43 50.12 26.50 28.13
C THR A 43 49.22 26.64 29.35
N ALA A 44 47.91 26.57 29.13
CA ALA A 44 47.00 26.18 30.18
C ALA A 44 47.43 24.76 30.53
N ALA A 45 48.33 24.65 31.50
CA ALA A 45 48.41 23.48 32.34
C ALA A 45 47.01 23.33 32.94
N GLN A 46 46.17 22.53 32.28
CA GLN A 46 45.01 21.96 32.96
C GLN A 46 45.57 21.31 34.21
N GLU A 47 45.06 21.75 35.34
CA GLU A 47 45.25 21.08 36.61
C GLU A 47 44.93 19.60 36.40
N THR A 48 45.96 18.78 36.21
CA THR A 48 45.91 17.37 36.56
C THR A 48 45.79 17.37 38.07
N GLY A 49 44.55 17.59 38.54
CA GLY A 49 44.14 17.07 39.82
C GLY A 49 44.59 15.63 39.83
N GLU A 50 45.49 15.32 40.75
CA GLU A 50 46.08 14.01 40.96
C GLU A 50 44.92 13.05 41.17
N ALA A 51 44.49 12.47 40.07
CA ALA A 51 43.31 11.64 40.03
C ALA A 51 43.72 10.37 40.76
N THR A 52 43.43 10.34 42.06
CA THR A 52 43.81 9.27 42.97
C THR A 52 43.36 7.96 42.33
N ALA A 53 44.32 7.23 41.78
CA ALA A 53 44.06 6.02 41.07
C ALA A 53 43.54 4.98 42.08
N VAL A 54 42.42 4.35 41.76
CA VAL A 54 41.79 3.32 42.58
C VAL A 54 41.78 2.01 41.80
N THR A 55 41.86 0.89 42.50
CA THR A 55 41.53 -0.41 41.91
C THR A 55 40.01 -0.53 41.87
N VAL A 56 39.50 -0.81 40.67
CA VAL A 56 38.08 -1.07 40.42
C VAL A 56 37.92 -2.57 40.26
N THR A 57 37.15 -3.17 41.16
CA THR A 57 36.72 -4.56 41.04
C THR A 57 35.26 -4.59 40.62
N GLY A 58 34.85 -5.60 39.87
CA GLY A 58 33.44 -5.75 39.55
C GLY A 58 33.08 -7.13 39.06
N ASN A 59 31.78 -7.36 38.97
CA ASN A 59 31.19 -8.56 38.43
C ASN A 59 30.24 -8.18 37.29
N VAL A 60 30.30 -8.94 36.19
CA VAL A 60 29.32 -8.81 35.10
C VAL A 60 28.27 -9.90 35.26
N VAL A 61 27.00 -9.51 35.26
CA VAL A 61 25.86 -10.42 35.44
C VAL A 61 24.91 -10.34 34.26
N ASN A 62 24.19 -11.43 34.03
CA ASN A 62 23.05 -11.45 33.13
C ASN A 62 21.90 -10.71 33.81
N ASP A 63 21.38 -9.65 33.18
CA ASP A 63 20.29 -8.84 33.73
C ASP A 63 19.00 -9.63 33.96
N ALA A 64 18.78 -10.69 33.18
CA ALA A 64 17.60 -11.52 33.29
C ALA A 64 17.71 -12.57 34.41
N THR A 65 18.88 -13.18 34.62
CA THR A 65 19.04 -14.32 35.55
C THR A 65 19.83 -13.98 36.82
N GLY A 66 20.55 -12.85 36.84
CA GLY A 66 21.48 -12.50 37.90
C GLY A 66 22.73 -13.38 37.97
N GLN A 67 22.91 -14.33 37.04
CA GLN A 67 24.09 -15.20 36.99
C GLN A 67 25.30 -14.44 36.45
N SER A 68 26.48 -14.73 37.00
CA SER A 68 27.75 -14.18 36.51
C SER A 68 28.03 -14.59 35.06
N VAL A 69 28.58 -13.66 34.27
CA VAL A 69 28.91 -13.84 32.86
C VAL A 69 30.42 -13.78 32.66
N ALA A 70 31.00 -14.94 32.34
CA ALA A 70 32.41 -15.07 31.99
C ALA A 70 32.71 -14.62 30.57
N GLY A 71 33.96 -14.21 30.29
CA GLY A 71 34.41 -13.91 28.93
C GLY A 71 33.94 -12.58 28.34
N VAL A 72 33.41 -11.68 29.15
CA VAL A 72 32.97 -10.34 28.73
C VAL A 72 34.17 -9.43 28.58
N VAL A 73 34.32 -8.80 27.41
CA VAL A 73 35.35 -7.79 27.17
C VAL A 73 34.84 -6.44 27.71
N VAL A 74 35.47 -5.96 28.77
CA VAL A 74 35.21 -4.68 29.43
C VAL A 74 36.22 -3.66 28.91
N VAL A 75 35.75 -2.57 28.32
CA VAL A 75 36.59 -1.52 27.72
C VAL A 75 36.29 -0.18 28.37
N LEU A 76 37.33 0.53 28.82
CA LEU A 76 37.27 1.95 29.21
C LEU A 76 38.06 2.77 28.19
N GLU A 77 37.34 3.37 27.23
CA GLU A 77 37.94 3.92 26.00
C GLU A 77 38.94 5.05 26.28
N ALA A 78 38.57 5.99 27.16
CA ALA A 78 39.40 7.14 27.51
C ALA A 78 40.71 6.76 28.24
N LEU A 79 40.80 5.55 28.80
CA LEU A 79 42.01 5.03 29.46
C LEU A 79 42.75 4.00 28.62
N GLY A 80 42.18 3.57 27.49
CA GLY A 80 42.71 2.47 26.69
C GLY A 80 42.79 1.14 27.45
N LEU A 81 42.00 0.98 28.52
CA LEU A 81 41.98 -0.23 29.33
C LEU A 81 41.01 -1.24 28.74
N THR A 82 41.43 -2.50 28.66
CA THR A 82 40.59 -3.62 28.24
C THR A 82 40.90 -4.83 29.12
N VAL A 83 39.86 -5.39 29.74
CA VAL A 83 39.94 -6.60 30.58
C VAL A 83 38.86 -7.57 30.15
N VAL A 84 39.06 -8.86 30.41
CA VAL A 84 38.08 -9.91 30.16
C VAL A 84 37.64 -10.49 31.51
N THR A 85 36.33 -10.68 31.71
CA THR A 85 35.83 -11.31 32.93
C THR A 85 36.25 -12.78 33.05
N ASP A 86 36.56 -13.21 34.26
CA ASP A 86 36.94 -14.60 34.55
C ASP A 86 35.72 -15.56 34.58
N ASP A 87 35.96 -16.83 34.90
CA ASP A 87 34.92 -17.88 34.99
C ASP A 87 33.86 -17.60 36.07
N GLN A 88 34.08 -16.64 36.97
CA GLN A 88 33.12 -16.19 37.98
C GLN A 88 32.49 -14.83 37.62
N GLY A 89 32.73 -14.34 36.39
CA GLY A 89 32.25 -13.05 35.89
C GLY A 89 32.99 -11.84 36.46
N GLN A 90 34.07 -12.05 37.23
CA GLN A 90 34.79 -10.98 37.90
C GLN A 90 35.81 -10.32 36.98
N PHE A 91 36.00 -9.02 37.15
CA PHE A 91 37.07 -8.25 36.52
C PHE A 91 37.76 -7.34 37.53
N VAL A 92 39.03 -7.04 37.25
CA VAL A 92 39.84 -6.11 38.03
C VAL A 92 40.52 -5.13 37.08
N LEU A 93 40.33 -3.84 37.32
CA LEU A 93 41.01 -2.75 36.64
C LEU A 93 41.86 -2.01 37.66
N ASP A 94 43.17 -2.10 37.51
CA ASP A 94 44.11 -1.44 38.41
C ASP A 94 44.42 -0.02 37.97
N SER A 95 44.71 0.83 38.96
CA SER A 95 45.16 2.20 38.76
C SER A 95 44.23 3.06 37.90
N VAL A 96 42.91 2.92 38.10
CA VAL A 96 41.91 3.71 37.38
C VAL A 96 41.73 5.06 38.10
N PRO A 97 42.02 6.19 37.44
CA PRO A 97 41.79 7.49 38.06
C PRO A 97 40.31 7.70 38.38
N ARG A 98 40.01 8.53 39.37
CA ARG A 98 38.60 8.89 39.64
C ARG A 98 38.07 9.77 38.52
N GLY A 99 36.85 9.49 38.06
CA GLY A 99 36.25 10.17 36.93
C GLY A 99 35.04 9.44 36.37
N VAL A 100 34.43 10.02 35.35
CA VAL A 100 33.39 9.36 34.54
C VAL A 100 34.04 8.90 33.25
N TYR A 101 33.82 7.64 32.89
CA TYR A 101 34.44 7.01 31.72
C TYR A 101 33.40 6.33 30.85
N ASP A 102 33.59 6.44 29.53
CA ASP A 102 32.82 5.67 28.56
C ASP A 102 33.21 4.18 28.70
N LEU A 103 32.26 3.41 29.21
CA LEU A 103 32.30 1.96 29.38
C LEU A 103 31.65 1.28 28.20
N ARG A 104 32.35 0.28 27.64
CA ARG A 104 31.80 -0.62 26.64
C ARG A 104 32.00 -2.07 27.07
N LEU A 105 30.91 -2.83 27.09
CA LEU A 105 30.92 -4.27 27.32
C LEU A 105 30.60 -5.02 26.03
N ILE A 106 31.43 -5.99 25.68
CA ILE A 106 31.28 -6.78 24.47
C ILE A 106 31.29 -8.26 24.84
N HIS A 107 30.24 -8.97 24.45
CA HIS A 107 30.17 -10.42 24.51
C HIS A 107 29.43 -10.95 23.27
N LYS A 108 29.70 -12.19 22.88
CA LYS A 108 29.09 -12.80 21.67
C LYS A 108 27.60 -13.14 21.84
N ASP A 109 27.18 -13.40 23.08
CA ASP A 109 25.80 -13.85 23.40
C ASP A 109 24.95 -12.75 24.08
N TYR A 110 25.50 -11.56 24.29
CA TYR A 110 24.81 -10.43 24.95
C TYR A 110 24.88 -9.18 24.09
N GLN A 111 23.84 -8.35 24.18
CA GLN A 111 23.79 -7.04 23.55
C GLN A 111 24.97 -6.24 24.06
N ARG A 112 25.61 -5.50 23.16
CA ARG A 112 26.68 -4.58 23.53
C ARG A 112 26.10 -3.52 24.46
N LEU A 113 26.71 -3.36 25.64
CA LEU A 113 26.39 -2.26 26.53
C LEU A 113 27.40 -1.13 26.27
N ASP A 114 26.89 0.06 25.97
CA ASP A 114 27.65 1.31 25.95
C ASP A 114 27.03 2.22 27.03
N GLY A 115 27.85 2.81 27.91
CA GLY A 115 27.34 3.68 28.96
C GLY A 115 28.45 4.36 29.77
N ASP A 116 28.05 5.15 30.77
CA ASP A 116 28.98 5.90 31.61
C ASP A 116 29.27 5.14 32.90
N LEU A 117 30.54 4.90 33.21
CA LEU A 117 30.99 4.39 34.50
C LEU A 117 31.58 5.52 35.34
N THR A 118 30.90 5.87 36.44
CA THR A 118 31.40 6.84 37.42
C THR A 118 32.23 6.14 38.48
N ILE A 119 33.50 6.51 38.59
CA ILE A 119 34.46 6.00 39.57
C ILE A 119 34.75 7.13 40.56
N ASP A 120 33.99 7.16 41.66
CA ASP A 120 34.09 8.15 42.73
C ASP A 120 34.76 7.60 44.00
N ARG A 121 34.70 6.27 44.19
CA ARG A 121 35.26 5.53 45.34
C ARG A 121 35.77 4.15 44.93
N PRO A 122 36.75 3.58 45.67
CA PRO A 122 37.04 2.16 45.53
C PRO A 122 35.81 1.34 45.95
N GLY A 123 35.49 0.31 45.19
CA GLY A 123 34.31 -0.49 45.43
C GLY A 123 34.08 -1.54 44.35
N GLU A 124 33.14 -2.43 44.64
CA GLU A 124 32.69 -3.46 43.72
C GLU A 124 31.54 -2.91 42.86
N PHE A 125 31.68 -3.03 41.54
CA PHE A 125 30.65 -2.65 40.57
C PHE A 125 29.96 -3.90 40.03
N THR A 126 28.63 -3.87 39.96
CA THR A 126 27.86 -4.90 39.27
C THR A 126 27.37 -4.34 37.95
N LEU A 127 27.79 -4.94 36.85
CA LEU A 127 27.45 -4.51 35.50
C LEU A 127 26.49 -5.52 34.87
N GLY A 128 25.38 -5.00 34.35
CA GLY A 128 24.33 -5.79 33.72
C GLY A 128 24.52 -5.99 32.22
N LEU A 129 24.30 -7.20 31.73
CA LEU A 129 24.22 -7.49 30.30
C LEU A 129 22.86 -8.09 29.94
N THR A 130 22.27 -7.57 28.86
CA THR A 130 21.04 -8.10 28.28
C THR A 130 21.37 -9.15 27.20
N PRO A 131 20.89 -10.41 27.29
CA PRO A 131 21.13 -11.44 26.26
C PRO A 131 20.64 -11.05 24.85
N ILE A 132 21.32 -11.53 23.80
CA ILE A 132 20.80 -11.48 22.41
C ILE A 132 19.95 -12.75 22.20
N GLY A 133 18.70 -12.73 22.66
CA GLY A 133 17.74 -13.80 22.41
C GLY A 133 17.95 -15.09 23.22
N ASP A 134 16.86 -15.87 23.31
CA ASP A 134 16.48 -16.92 24.28
C ASP A 134 17.05 -16.82 25.71
N PRO A 135 16.37 -16.07 26.61
CA PRO A 135 16.73 -16.00 28.02
C PRO A 135 16.23 -17.27 28.72
N GLY A 136 17.06 -18.30 28.63
CA GLY A 136 17.14 -19.44 29.53
C GLY A 136 16.40 -20.69 29.08
N GLU A 137 16.84 -21.82 29.62
CA GLU A 137 15.88 -22.49 30.48
C GLU A 137 15.33 -21.44 31.46
N GLY A 138 14.20 -20.82 31.08
CA GLY A 138 13.34 -20.02 31.94
C GLY A 138 13.78 -18.58 32.18
N MET A 139 13.38 -17.69 31.27
CA MET A 139 12.64 -16.44 31.50
C MET A 139 12.42 -15.73 30.14
N ILE A 140 11.67 -16.39 29.25
CA ILE A 140 11.18 -15.78 28.01
C ILE A 140 10.23 -14.61 28.33
N THR A 141 10.67 -13.38 28.08
CA THR A 141 9.75 -12.24 27.97
C THR A 141 8.99 -12.40 26.65
N GLY A 142 7.70 -12.67 26.72
CA GLY A 142 6.96 -13.06 25.53
C GLY A 142 5.47 -13.18 25.73
N ILE A 143 4.77 -13.43 24.64
CA ILE A 143 3.33 -13.64 24.61
C ILE A 143 3.08 -15.01 23.98
N VAL A 144 2.39 -15.88 24.69
CA VAL A 144 1.89 -17.14 24.13
C VAL A 144 0.38 -17.13 24.18
N GLY A 145 -0.27 -17.86 23.29
CA GLY A 145 -1.71 -17.92 23.33
C GLY A 145 -2.34 -18.91 22.39
N ILE A 146 -3.65 -18.90 22.38
CA ILE A 146 -4.49 -19.65 21.45
C ILE A 146 -5.51 -18.71 20.82
N VAL A 147 -5.74 -18.89 19.53
CA VAL A 147 -6.76 -18.19 18.76
C VAL A 147 -7.88 -19.16 18.42
N ARG A 148 -9.11 -18.76 18.70
CA ARG A 148 -10.32 -19.54 18.43
C ARG A 148 -11.36 -18.73 17.66
N ASP A 149 -12.17 -19.41 16.88
CA ASP A 149 -13.35 -18.82 16.25
C ASP A 149 -14.40 -18.53 17.32
N GLN A 150 -14.93 -17.31 17.33
CA GLN A 150 -15.87 -16.85 18.34
C GLN A 150 -17.24 -17.57 18.27
N ALA A 151 -17.66 -18.00 17.08
CA ALA A 151 -18.97 -18.59 16.83
C ALA A 151 -19.02 -20.07 17.23
N ASN A 152 -17.97 -20.83 16.96
CA ASN A 152 -17.97 -22.29 17.19
C ASN A 152 -16.89 -22.77 18.20
N GLY A 153 -15.95 -21.91 18.60
CA GLY A 153 -14.88 -22.23 19.55
C GLY A 153 -13.76 -23.09 18.99
N GLU A 154 -13.74 -23.37 17.69
CA GLU A 154 -12.68 -24.15 17.02
C GLU A 154 -11.37 -23.35 16.96
N PRO A 155 -10.20 -24.02 17.01
CA PRO A 155 -8.92 -23.35 16.83
C PRO A 155 -8.80 -22.77 15.41
N VAL A 156 -8.20 -21.57 15.30
CA VAL A 156 -7.97 -20.91 14.00
C VAL A 156 -6.49 -21.00 13.65
N PRO A 157 -6.09 -21.86 12.69
CA PRO A 157 -4.72 -21.93 12.21
C PRO A 157 -4.38 -20.75 11.29
N GLU A 158 -3.09 -20.58 10.98
CA GLU A 158 -2.60 -19.61 9.98
C GLU A 158 -2.92 -18.13 10.27
N VAL A 159 -3.27 -17.79 11.51
CA VAL A 159 -3.50 -16.40 11.94
C VAL A 159 -2.15 -15.73 12.07
N VAL A 160 -1.95 -14.63 11.34
CA VAL A 160 -0.77 -13.79 11.45
C VAL A 160 -0.91 -12.94 12.71
N VAL A 161 0.03 -13.11 13.65
CA VAL A 161 0.12 -12.38 14.90
C VAL A 161 1.31 -11.44 14.81
N ASN A 162 1.06 -10.13 14.79
CA ASN A 162 2.08 -9.10 14.68
C ASN A 162 2.05 -8.18 15.90
N VAL A 163 3.22 -7.79 16.41
CA VAL A 163 3.31 -6.74 17.44
C VAL A 163 3.53 -5.40 16.75
N ASP A 164 2.68 -4.41 17.00
CA ASP A 164 2.82 -3.11 16.36
C ASP A 164 4.09 -2.37 16.87
N GLY A 165 4.82 -1.74 15.97
CA GLY A 165 6.06 -1.02 16.27
C GLY A 165 7.32 -1.87 16.47
N ILE A 166 7.22 -3.21 16.46
CA ILE A 166 8.37 -4.13 16.47
C ILE A 166 8.17 -5.17 15.37
N GLU A 167 9.17 -5.45 14.54
CA GLU A 167 9.07 -6.44 13.44
C GLU A 167 9.05 -7.90 13.98
N ARG A 168 8.13 -8.21 14.88
CA ARG A 168 7.92 -9.54 15.48
C ARG A 168 6.58 -10.10 15.01
N VAL A 169 6.69 -11.16 14.21
CA VAL A 169 5.57 -11.87 13.61
C VAL A 169 5.62 -13.34 14.03
N ALA A 170 4.46 -13.89 14.37
CA ALA A 170 4.22 -15.31 14.54
C ALA A 170 2.99 -15.72 13.73
N THR A 171 2.86 -17.02 13.47
CA THR A 171 1.68 -17.60 12.81
C THR A 171 1.11 -18.70 13.71
N THR A 172 -0.22 -18.78 13.85
CA THR A 172 -0.82 -19.87 14.63
C THR A 172 -0.67 -21.23 13.95
N ASP A 173 -0.44 -22.27 14.76
CA ASP A 173 -0.37 -23.68 14.32
C ASP A 173 -1.77 -24.30 14.09
N GLU A 174 -1.83 -25.58 13.71
CA GLU A 174 -3.08 -26.33 13.50
C GLU A 174 -3.99 -26.37 14.73
N ASP A 175 -3.43 -26.25 15.94
CA ASP A 175 -4.16 -26.18 17.21
C ASP A 175 -4.53 -24.73 17.59
N GLY A 176 -4.29 -23.77 16.70
CA GLY A 176 -4.52 -22.34 16.90
C GLY A 176 -3.55 -21.67 17.87
N ARG A 177 -2.45 -22.33 18.23
CA ARG A 177 -1.48 -21.81 19.22
C ARG A 177 -0.43 -20.92 18.55
N PHE A 178 0.02 -19.90 19.27
CA PHE A 178 1.13 -19.05 18.84
C PHE A 178 2.08 -18.72 20.00
N ALA A 179 3.31 -18.35 19.66
CA ALA A 179 4.31 -17.86 20.59
C ALA A 179 5.10 -16.71 19.96
N LEU A 180 5.16 -15.58 20.67
CA LEU A 180 6.00 -14.44 20.40
C LEU A 180 7.03 -14.36 21.53
N SER A 181 8.29 -14.63 21.23
CA SER A 181 9.41 -14.54 22.17
C SER A 181 10.22 -13.26 21.95
N GLU A 182 11.12 -12.97 22.90
CA GLU A 182 12.09 -11.87 22.81
C GLU A 182 11.43 -10.49 22.68
N LEU A 183 10.32 -10.29 23.39
CA LEU A 183 9.66 -8.99 23.46
C LEU A 183 10.36 -8.10 24.50
N ILE A 184 10.52 -6.82 24.17
CA ILE A 184 11.02 -5.82 25.11
C ILE A 184 9.93 -5.57 26.15
N PRO A 185 10.23 -5.44 27.46
CA PRO A 185 9.24 -5.10 28.46
C PRO A 185 8.53 -3.77 28.14
N GLY A 186 7.23 -3.71 28.38
CA GLY A 186 6.39 -2.54 28.16
C GLY A 186 5.05 -2.87 27.51
N ARG A 187 4.30 -1.83 27.17
CA ARG A 187 2.99 -1.94 26.52
C ARG A 187 3.13 -2.21 25.04
N HIS A 188 2.49 -3.28 24.57
CA HIS A 188 2.47 -3.71 23.17
C HIS A 188 1.05 -3.84 22.66
N ASP A 189 0.81 -3.42 21.43
CA ASP A 189 -0.45 -3.68 20.72
C ASP A 189 -0.24 -4.87 19.77
N VAL A 190 -0.88 -6.00 20.08
CA VAL A 190 -0.77 -7.23 19.31
C VAL A 190 -1.95 -7.34 18.35
N VAL A 191 -1.66 -7.40 17.06
CA VAL A 191 -2.62 -7.47 15.97
C VAL A 191 -2.72 -8.91 15.45
N PHE A 192 -3.94 -9.41 15.39
CA PHE A 192 -4.29 -10.73 14.87
C PHE A 192 -5.03 -10.55 13.55
N ALA A 193 -4.48 -11.09 12.46
CA ALA A 193 -5.02 -10.97 11.12
C ALA A 193 -5.12 -12.35 10.45
N HIS A 194 -6.29 -12.64 9.87
CA HIS A 194 -6.54 -13.86 9.11
C HIS A 194 -7.59 -13.56 8.03
N LEU A 195 -7.43 -14.15 6.84
CA LEU A 195 -8.41 -13.99 5.76
C LEU A 195 -9.77 -14.56 6.19
N GLY A 196 -10.82 -13.75 6.15
CA GLY A 196 -12.17 -14.15 6.57
C GLY A 196 -12.50 -13.93 8.04
N TYR A 197 -11.58 -13.37 8.83
CA TYR A 197 -11.84 -12.94 10.21
C TYR A 197 -11.57 -11.45 10.37
N ARG A 198 -12.36 -10.80 11.22
CA ARG A 198 -12.17 -9.38 11.49
C ARG A 198 -10.87 -9.21 12.25
N GLN A 199 -9.98 -8.36 11.73
CA GLN A 199 -8.74 -8.02 12.41
C GLN A 199 -9.02 -7.57 13.85
N ARG A 200 -8.27 -8.14 14.79
CA ARG A 200 -8.41 -7.84 16.22
C ARG A 200 -7.09 -7.33 16.76
N SER A 201 -7.12 -6.24 17.52
CA SER A 201 -5.95 -5.71 18.24
C SER A 201 -6.16 -5.86 19.75
N VAL A 202 -5.12 -6.29 20.46
CA VAL A 202 -5.12 -6.48 21.91
C VAL A 202 -3.90 -5.79 22.50
N SER A 203 -4.12 -4.81 23.37
CA SER A 203 -3.05 -4.19 24.15
C SER A 203 -2.65 -5.07 25.32
N VAL A 204 -1.35 -5.31 25.48
CA VAL A 204 -0.78 -6.17 26.51
C VAL A 204 0.40 -5.46 27.17
N GLU A 205 0.45 -5.46 28.50
CA GLU A 205 1.64 -5.05 29.24
C GLU A 205 2.54 -6.28 29.43
N VAL A 206 3.76 -6.23 28.91
CA VAL A 206 4.73 -7.30 29.02
C VAL A 206 5.78 -6.91 30.05
N GLU A 207 5.88 -7.65 31.15
CA GLU A 207 6.91 -7.45 32.16
C GLU A 207 8.18 -8.25 31.81
N ALA A 208 9.34 -7.76 32.24
CA ALA A 208 10.59 -8.49 32.08
C ALA A 208 10.49 -9.88 32.70
N ALA A 209 11.03 -10.89 32.01
CA ALA A 209 11.04 -12.27 32.44
C ALA A 209 9.65 -12.90 32.65
N HIS A 210 8.60 -12.33 32.04
CA HIS A 210 7.23 -12.82 32.15
C HIS A 210 6.65 -13.25 30.79
N VAL A 211 5.91 -14.36 30.80
CA VAL A 211 5.13 -14.82 29.65
C VAL A 211 3.67 -14.49 29.85
N VAL A 212 3.15 -13.57 29.05
CA VAL A 212 1.72 -13.28 29.06
C VAL A 212 0.99 -14.34 28.25
N ARG A 213 -0.10 -14.88 28.82
CA ARG A 213 -0.97 -15.86 28.15
C ARG A 213 -2.23 -15.18 27.63
N LEU A 214 -2.46 -15.25 26.32
CA LEU A 214 -3.67 -14.72 25.69
C LEU A 214 -4.61 -15.84 25.24
N HIS A 215 -5.90 -15.61 25.44
CA HIS A 215 -6.97 -16.29 24.71
C HIS A 215 -7.65 -15.25 23.83
N VAL A 216 -7.60 -15.47 22.52
CA VAL A 216 -8.12 -14.53 21.53
C VAL A 216 -9.23 -15.20 20.75
N GLU A 217 -10.39 -14.54 20.70
CA GLU A 217 -11.52 -14.98 19.89
C GLU A 217 -11.62 -14.08 18.67
N LEU A 218 -11.62 -14.66 17.48
CA LEU A 218 -11.83 -13.93 16.24
C LEU A 218 -13.27 -14.09 15.78
N ALA A 219 -13.91 -12.96 15.48
CA ALA A 219 -15.20 -12.95 14.82
C ALA A 219 -14.98 -13.06 13.32
N VAL A 220 -15.76 -13.90 12.63
CA VAL A 220 -15.76 -13.95 11.17
C VAL A 220 -16.02 -12.53 10.64
N GLU A 221 -15.14 -12.07 9.75
CA GLU A 221 -15.43 -10.90 8.95
C GLU A 221 -16.40 -11.38 7.90
N ALA A 222 -17.69 -11.09 8.12
CA ALA A 222 -18.64 -11.18 7.04
C ALA A 222 -18.14 -10.22 5.96
N ILE A 223 -17.47 -10.76 4.95
CA ILE A 223 -17.27 -10.08 3.69
C ILE A 223 -18.69 -9.92 3.16
N ALA A 224 -19.33 -8.81 3.53
CA ALA A 224 -20.37 -8.25 2.72
C ALA A 224 -19.67 -7.98 1.39
N LEU A 225 -19.78 -8.95 0.47
CA LEU A 225 -19.58 -8.61 -0.92
C LEU A 225 -20.58 -7.50 -1.14
N ASP A 226 -20.07 -6.28 -1.32
CA ASP A 226 -20.85 -5.28 -1.99
C ASP A 226 -21.40 -5.99 -3.22
N PRO A 227 -22.74 -6.00 -3.43
CA PRO A 227 -23.27 -6.52 -4.68
C PRO A 227 -22.45 -5.84 -5.77
N ILE A 228 -22.05 -6.60 -6.79
CA ILE A 228 -21.35 -6.06 -7.94
C ILE A 228 -22.22 -4.90 -8.47
N GLU A 229 -21.94 -3.68 -8.03
CA GLU A 229 -22.28 -2.51 -8.77
C GLU A 229 -21.25 -2.54 -9.88
N VAL A 230 -21.69 -3.09 -11.02
CA VAL A 230 -21.04 -2.79 -12.28
C VAL A 230 -21.18 -1.27 -12.42
N THR A 231 -20.22 -0.50 -11.90
CA THR A 231 -19.99 0.85 -12.38
C THR A 231 -19.52 0.67 -13.80
N VAL A 232 -20.47 0.69 -14.72
CA VAL A 232 -20.23 0.63 -16.15
C VAL A 232 -19.67 1.96 -16.60
N ASP A 233 -18.39 2.16 -16.28
CA ASP A 233 -17.58 3.25 -16.85
C ASP A 233 -17.13 2.93 -18.30
N ARG A 234 -17.72 1.88 -18.91
CA ARG A 234 -17.49 1.48 -20.31
C ARG A 234 -18.72 1.53 -21.21
N LEU A 235 -19.93 1.73 -20.68
CA LEU A 235 -21.09 1.81 -21.57
C LEU A 235 -21.08 3.14 -22.32
N ASP A 236 -21.25 3.08 -23.63
CA ASP A 236 -21.43 4.27 -24.44
C ASP A 236 -22.70 4.99 -23.96
N ARG A 237 -22.55 6.25 -23.53
CA ARG A 237 -23.65 7.04 -22.96
C ARG A 237 -24.82 7.20 -23.92
N ASN A 238 -24.55 7.24 -25.23
CA ASN A 238 -25.61 7.32 -26.24
C ASN A 238 -26.38 6.00 -26.28
N LEU A 239 -25.70 4.87 -26.30
CA LEU A 239 -26.31 3.53 -26.25
C LEU A 239 -27.18 3.35 -25.00
N GLN A 240 -26.69 3.77 -23.83
CA GLN A 240 -27.47 3.77 -22.60
C GLN A 240 -28.75 4.60 -22.74
N SER A 241 -28.63 5.82 -23.28
CA SER A 241 -29.76 6.76 -23.36
C SER A 241 -30.88 6.30 -24.30
N VAL A 242 -30.54 5.52 -25.34
CA VAL A 242 -31.52 4.98 -26.29
C VAL A 242 -32.03 3.59 -25.88
N GLY A 243 -31.62 3.10 -24.71
CA GLY A 243 -32.01 1.80 -24.18
C GLY A 243 -31.46 0.60 -24.96
N PHE A 244 -30.30 0.77 -25.62
CA PHE A 244 -29.64 -0.30 -26.39
C PHE A 244 -29.33 -1.51 -25.50
N TYR A 245 -28.62 -1.28 -24.39
CA TYR A 245 -28.16 -2.36 -23.49
C TYR A 245 -29.33 -3.12 -22.85
N GLN A 246 -30.44 -2.45 -22.56
CA GLN A 246 -31.64 -3.13 -22.06
C GLN A 246 -32.21 -4.12 -23.09
N ARG A 247 -32.20 -3.76 -24.39
CA ARG A 247 -32.70 -4.64 -25.46
C ARG A 247 -31.74 -5.76 -25.79
N GLU A 248 -30.45 -5.51 -25.64
CA GLU A 248 -29.40 -6.52 -25.76
C GLU A 248 -29.57 -7.59 -24.68
N GLU A 249 -29.79 -7.18 -23.43
CA GLU A 249 -30.10 -8.08 -22.31
C GLU A 249 -31.41 -8.88 -22.53
N ASP A 250 -32.43 -8.26 -23.11
CA ASP A 250 -33.70 -8.92 -23.43
C ASP A 250 -33.56 -10.02 -24.50
N GLY A 251 -32.52 -9.96 -25.36
CA GLY A 251 -32.08 -11.07 -26.21
C GLY A 251 -32.91 -11.37 -27.47
N TRP A 252 -33.72 -10.43 -27.96
CA TRP A 252 -34.61 -10.64 -29.11
C TRP A 252 -34.06 -10.21 -30.47
N GLY A 253 -32.85 -9.65 -30.51
CA GLY A 253 -32.15 -9.22 -31.71
C GLY A 253 -30.70 -9.67 -31.69
N ASP A 254 -29.97 -9.35 -32.76
CA ASP A 254 -28.52 -9.49 -32.79
C ASP A 254 -27.87 -8.11 -32.56
N PHE A 255 -26.88 -8.04 -31.68
CA PHE A 255 -26.29 -6.79 -31.20
C PHE A 255 -24.78 -6.75 -31.45
N LEU A 256 -24.28 -5.58 -31.82
CA LEU A 256 -22.86 -5.23 -31.76
C LEU A 256 -22.73 -3.96 -30.94
N ASP A 257 -21.99 -4.02 -29.85
CA ASP A 257 -21.59 -2.85 -29.09
C ASP A 257 -20.26 -2.25 -29.61
N ARG A 258 -19.71 -1.30 -28.86
CA ARG A 258 -18.47 -0.62 -29.26
C ARG A 258 -17.30 -1.58 -29.15
N GLU A 259 -17.28 -2.37 -28.09
CA GLU A 259 -16.27 -3.36 -27.77
C GLU A 259 -16.17 -4.40 -28.89
N ASP A 260 -17.29 -4.92 -29.38
CA ASP A 260 -17.36 -5.85 -30.51
C ASP A 260 -16.78 -5.24 -31.80
N LEU A 261 -17.17 -4.01 -32.10
CA LEU A 261 -16.71 -3.30 -33.30
C LEU A 261 -15.22 -2.96 -33.23
N GLU A 262 -14.67 -2.68 -32.04
CA GLU A 262 -13.23 -2.49 -31.83
C GLU A 262 -12.47 -3.81 -31.95
N TYR A 263 -12.98 -4.87 -31.33
CA TYR A 263 -12.38 -6.20 -31.36
C TYR A 263 -12.31 -6.76 -32.78
N TRP A 264 -13.38 -6.60 -33.57
CA TRP A 264 -13.41 -7.09 -34.95
C TRP A 264 -12.79 -6.14 -35.98
N ASN A 265 -12.65 -4.86 -35.65
CA ASN A 265 -12.07 -3.81 -36.49
C ASN A 265 -12.46 -3.90 -37.98
N PRO A 266 -13.76 -3.87 -38.31
CA PRO A 266 -14.22 -4.10 -39.67
C PRO A 266 -13.92 -2.90 -40.58
N VAL A 267 -13.41 -3.15 -41.79
CA VAL A 267 -13.21 -2.11 -42.82
C VAL A 267 -14.54 -1.57 -43.36
N ARG A 268 -15.57 -2.44 -43.41
CA ARG A 268 -16.94 -2.12 -43.84
C ARG A 268 -17.92 -2.55 -42.78
N LEU A 269 -18.89 -1.71 -42.42
CA LEU A 269 -19.86 -2.04 -41.38
C LEU A 269 -20.70 -3.26 -41.78
N THR A 270 -21.10 -3.33 -43.06
CA THR A 270 -21.87 -4.48 -43.55
C THR A 270 -21.13 -5.80 -43.38
N SER A 271 -19.80 -5.82 -43.47
CA SER A 271 -19.00 -7.04 -43.29
C SER A 271 -19.06 -7.59 -41.86
N ALA A 272 -19.15 -6.72 -40.85
CA ALA A 272 -19.38 -7.14 -39.46
C ALA A 272 -20.78 -7.76 -39.31
N LEU A 273 -21.80 -7.12 -39.90
CA LEU A 273 -23.19 -7.57 -39.79
C LEU A 273 -23.44 -8.91 -40.49
N THR A 274 -22.69 -9.27 -41.53
CA THR A 274 -22.82 -10.59 -42.18
C THR A 274 -22.42 -11.78 -41.30
N ARG A 275 -21.83 -11.53 -40.12
CA ARG A 275 -21.57 -12.58 -39.12
C ARG A 275 -22.85 -13.06 -38.44
N PHE A 276 -23.89 -12.23 -38.42
CA PHE A 276 -25.15 -12.61 -37.82
C PHE A 276 -25.89 -13.65 -38.67
N PRO A 277 -26.55 -14.63 -38.03
CA PRO A 277 -27.27 -15.67 -38.73
C PRO A 277 -28.29 -15.11 -39.72
N GLY A 278 -28.15 -15.49 -40.99
CA GLY A 278 -29.09 -15.08 -42.03
C GLY A 278 -28.89 -13.66 -42.56
N VAL A 279 -27.88 -12.91 -42.12
CA VAL A 279 -27.51 -11.62 -42.71
C VAL A 279 -26.55 -11.83 -43.89
N THR A 280 -26.78 -11.13 -44.99
CA THR A 280 -25.96 -11.21 -46.20
C THR A 280 -25.91 -9.86 -46.92
N THR A 281 -25.14 -9.77 -48.00
CA THR A 281 -25.07 -8.58 -48.86
C THR A 281 -25.50 -8.95 -50.28
N LEU A 282 -26.18 -8.02 -50.94
CA LEU A 282 -26.53 -8.10 -52.36
C LEU A 282 -25.78 -7.02 -53.11
N ALA A 283 -25.21 -7.35 -54.27
CA ALA A 283 -24.56 -6.37 -55.12
C ALA A 283 -25.61 -5.41 -55.72
N ASP A 284 -25.25 -4.13 -55.83
CA ASP A 284 -26.07 -3.16 -56.55
C ASP A 284 -25.95 -3.39 -58.07
N PRO A 285 -27.04 -3.74 -58.79
CA PRO A 285 -26.99 -3.96 -60.24
C PRO A 285 -26.53 -2.73 -61.03
N ARG A 286 -26.70 -1.52 -60.48
CA ARG A 286 -26.27 -0.27 -61.11
C ARG A 286 -24.81 0.07 -60.79
N MET A 287 -24.28 -0.45 -59.69
CA MET A 287 -22.92 -0.19 -59.20
C MET A 287 -22.34 -1.46 -58.58
N PRO A 288 -21.77 -2.39 -59.36
CA PRO A 288 -21.35 -3.71 -58.87
C PRO A 288 -20.33 -3.70 -57.74
N SER A 289 -19.57 -2.61 -57.58
CA SER A 289 -18.60 -2.40 -56.49
C SER A 289 -19.27 -2.04 -55.16
N ARG A 290 -20.57 -1.76 -55.16
CA ARG A 290 -21.41 -1.45 -54.01
C ARG A 290 -22.38 -2.59 -53.73
N GLY A 291 -22.76 -2.72 -52.47
CA GLY A 291 -23.77 -3.68 -52.06
C GLY A 291 -24.58 -3.15 -50.89
N PHE A 292 -25.75 -3.73 -50.70
CA PHE A 292 -26.65 -3.41 -49.60
C PHE A 292 -26.92 -4.65 -48.77
N LEU A 293 -27.21 -4.43 -47.48
CA LEU A 293 -27.55 -5.50 -46.55
C LEU A 293 -28.88 -6.15 -46.95
N ALA A 294 -28.97 -7.46 -46.78
CA ALA A 294 -30.19 -8.22 -46.95
C ALA A 294 -30.25 -9.38 -45.94
N PHE A 295 -31.46 -9.77 -45.57
CA PHE A 295 -31.69 -10.96 -44.76
C PHE A 295 -32.12 -12.12 -45.66
N ARG A 296 -31.42 -13.24 -45.52
CA ARG A 296 -31.71 -14.48 -46.22
C ARG A 296 -32.97 -15.09 -45.63
N ARG A 297 -33.95 -15.38 -46.49
CA ARG A 297 -35.15 -16.15 -46.14
C ARG A 297 -35.24 -17.38 -47.04
N ARG A 298 -36.12 -18.32 -46.71
CA ARG A 298 -36.31 -19.54 -47.52
C ARG A 298 -36.69 -19.16 -48.95
N GLY A 299 -35.76 -19.37 -49.89
CA GLY A 299 -35.95 -19.13 -51.32
C GLY A 299 -35.95 -17.65 -51.76
N THR A 300 -35.65 -16.70 -50.88
CA THR A 300 -35.65 -15.26 -51.23
C THR A 300 -34.73 -14.44 -50.32
N THR A 301 -34.50 -13.18 -50.66
CA THR A 301 -33.78 -12.20 -49.85
C THR A 301 -34.70 -11.03 -49.53
N CYS A 302 -34.60 -10.51 -48.31
CA CYS A 302 -35.41 -9.41 -47.80
C CYS A 302 -34.50 -8.23 -47.47
N ILE A 303 -34.80 -7.04 -47.99
CA ILE A 303 -33.98 -5.86 -47.75
C ILE A 303 -34.55 -5.14 -46.52
N PRO A 304 -33.84 -5.13 -45.39
CA PRO A 304 -34.36 -4.53 -44.15
C PRO A 304 -34.46 -3.01 -44.27
N THR A 305 -35.25 -2.42 -43.40
CA THR A 305 -35.23 -0.95 -43.22
C THR A 305 -34.08 -0.57 -42.29
N VAL A 306 -33.28 0.40 -42.67
CA VAL A 306 -32.10 0.83 -41.91
C VAL A 306 -32.34 2.22 -41.34
N TYR A 307 -32.04 2.36 -40.06
CA TYR A 307 -32.09 3.61 -39.31
C TYR A 307 -30.69 3.98 -38.81
N LEU A 308 -30.35 5.26 -38.89
CA LEU A 308 -29.13 5.85 -38.33
C LEU A 308 -29.54 6.90 -37.30
N ASP A 309 -29.22 6.67 -36.03
CA ASP A 309 -29.68 7.48 -34.88
C ASP A 309 -31.20 7.76 -34.91
N GLY A 310 -31.99 6.75 -35.28
CA GLY A 310 -33.44 6.83 -35.40
C GLY A 310 -33.97 7.46 -36.69
N ILE A 311 -33.10 7.96 -37.58
CA ILE A 311 -33.50 8.50 -38.90
C ILE A 311 -33.46 7.38 -39.94
N ARG A 312 -34.56 7.18 -40.68
CA ARG A 312 -34.62 6.17 -41.75
C ARG A 312 -33.72 6.59 -42.92
N ILE A 313 -32.75 5.74 -43.28
CA ILE A 313 -31.81 5.99 -44.40
C ILE A 313 -32.04 5.09 -45.62
N GLY A 314 -32.90 4.08 -45.51
CA GLY A 314 -33.29 3.23 -46.65
C GLY A 314 -34.02 1.97 -46.22
N GLY A 315 -34.52 1.21 -47.19
CA GLY A 315 -35.12 -0.10 -47.00
C GLY A 315 -36.03 -0.53 -48.16
N GLY A 316 -36.26 -1.83 -48.29
CA GLY A 316 -37.15 -2.40 -49.30
C GLY A 316 -36.72 -2.04 -50.73
N ARG A 317 -37.52 -1.23 -51.43
CA ARG A 317 -37.28 -0.83 -52.83
C ARG A 317 -36.14 0.17 -52.99
N GLU A 318 -35.75 0.85 -51.92
CA GLU A 318 -34.66 1.83 -51.90
C GLU A 318 -33.63 1.41 -50.84
N PRO A 319 -32.75 0.44 -51.14
CA PRO A 319 -31.83 -0.14 -50.16
C PRO A 319 -30.84 0.91 -49.63
N ALA A 320 -30.50 0.81 -48.35
CA ALA A 320 -29.50 1.70 -47.75
C ALA A 320 -28.08 1.28 -48.17
N GLY A 321 -27.30 2.22 -48.70
CA GLY A 321 -25.85 2.08 -48.88
C GLY A 321 -25.11 2.34 -47.56
N ILE A 322 -25.19 1.41 -46.61
CA ILE A 322 -24.66 1.58 -45.24
C ILE A 322 -23.18 2.00 -45.28
N ASP A 323 -22.35 1.31 -46.05
CA ASP A 323 -20.90 1.57 -46.10
C ASP A 323 -20.53 2.89 -46.81
N ASP A 324 -21.46 3.50 -47.56
CA ASP A 324 -21.25 4.81 -48.19
C ASP A 324 -21.58 5.97 -47.22
N ILE A 325 -22.35 5.70 -46.16
CA ILE A 325 -22.90 6.71 -45.25
C ILE A 325 -22.22 6.62 -43.87
N VAL A 326 -21.90 5.42 -43.41
CA VAL A 326 -21.46 5.16 -42.03
C VAL A 326 -20.07 4.55 -42.02
N ASN A 327 -19.13 5.23 -41.37
CA ASN A 327 -17.80 4.69 -41.07
C ASN A 327 -17.86 3.87 -39.76
N PRO A 328 -17.39 2.61 -39.72
CA PRO A 328 -17.39 1.78 -38.50
C PRO A 328 -16.71 2.42 -37.28
N ALA A 329 -15.73 3.30 -37.48
CA ALA A 329 -15.01 3.97 -36.39
C ALA A 329 -15.89 4.94 -35.57
N VAL A 330 -16.97 5.46 -36.16
CA VAL A 330 -17.88 6.40 -35.49
C VAL A 330 -19.15 5.75 -34.96
N VAL A 331 -19.31 4.44 -35.14
CA VAL A 331 -20.47 3.68 -34.65
C VAL A 331 -20.26 3.36 -33.18
N ALA A 332 -21.28 3.61 -32.36
CA ALA A 332 -21.33 3.18 -30.98
C ALA A 332 -21.87 1.75 -30.88
N GLY A 333 -22.93 1.43 -31.63
CA GLY A 333 -23.48 0.08 -31.67
C GLY A 333 -24.48 -0.13 -32.80
N VAL A 334 -24.83 -1.38 -33.07
CA VAL A 334 -25.79 -1.80 -34.08
C VAL A 334 -26.74 -2.85 -33.52
N GLU A 335 -28.03 -2.71 -33.82
CA GLU A 335 -29.06 -3.70 -33.52
C GLU A 335 -29.64 -4.24 -34.82
N VAL A 336 -29.78 -5.56 -34.93
CA VAL A 336 -30.33 -6.24 -36.09
C VAL A 336 -31.53 -7.07 -35.67
N TYR A 337 -32.70 -6.73 -36.21
CA TYR A 337 -33.93 -7.47 -35.99
C TYR A 337 -34.39 -8.07 -37.31
N SER A 338 -34.20 -9.38 -37.47
CA SER A 338 -34.57 -10.10 -38.69
C SER A 338 -36.08 -10.26 -38.90
N ASN A 339 -36.86 -10.01 -37.84
CA ASN A 339 -38.31 -10.11 -37.78
C ASN A 339 -38.86 -9.12 -36.73
N THR A 340 -40.17 -9.15 -36.46
CA THR A 340 -40.84 -8.20 -35.56
C THR A 340 -40.78 -8.59 -34.08
N ALA A 341 -40.34 -9.80 -33.73
CA ALA A 341 -40.22 -10.22 -32.33
C ALA A 341 -39.12 -9.40 -31.63
N GLY A 342 -39.47 -8.77 -30.51
CA GLY A 342 -38.62 -7.86 -29.73
C GLY A 342 -38.10 -6.61 -30.44
N MET A 343 -38.50 -6.38 -31.69
CA MET A 343 -38.26 -5.12 -32.38
C MET A 343 -38.97 -3.98 -31.61
N PRO A 344 -38.30 -2.84 -31.36
CA PRO A 344 -38.94 -1.74 -30.65
C PRO A 344 -40.16 -1.19 -31.40
N PRO A 345 -41.32 -0.95 -30.74
CA PRO A 345 -42.57 -0.56 -31.40
C PRO A 345 -42.47 0.68 -32.29
N GLN A 346 -41.59 1.63 -31.97
CA GLN A 346 -41.37 2.83 -32.79
C GLN A 346 -40.77 2.55 -34.17
N TYR A 347 -40.17 1.37 -34.38
CA TYR A 347 -39.67 0.92 -35.68
C TYR A 347 -40.63 -0.04 -36.38
N TRP A 348 -41.84 -0.22 -35.84
CA TRP A 348 -42.93 -0.92 -36.49
C TRP A 348 -43.57 0.01 -37.53
N GLY A 349 -43.54 -0.37 -38.81
CA GLY A 349 -44.08 0.47 -39.86
C GLY A 349 -43.89 -0.07 -41.27
N THR A 350 -44.21 0.76 -42.25
CA THR A 350 -44.15 0.41 -43.67
C THR A 350 -42.72 0.06 -44.08
N GLY A 351 -42.49 -1.21 -44.45
CA GLY A 351 -41.18 -1.72 -44.89
C GLY A 351 -40.38 -2.45 -43.82
N SER A 352 -40.82 -2.48 -42.55
CA SER A 352 -40.13 -3.24 -41.48
C SER A 352 -40.50 -4.74 -41.44
N ALA A 353 -41.40 -5.20 -42.32
CA ALA A 353 -41.72 -6.62 -42.48
C ALA A 353 -40.51 -7.48 -42.87
N CYS A 354 -39.52 -6.88 -43.54
CA CYS A 354 -38.24 -7.50 -43.86
C CYS A 354 -37.25 -7.50 -42.68
N GLY A 355 -37.62 -6.91 -41.54
CA GLY A 355 -36.74 -6.62 -40.42
C GLY A 355 -36.15 -5.21 -40.47
N VAL A 356 -35.46 -4.83 -39.39
CA VAL A 356 -34.82 -3.51 -39.24
C VAL A 356 -33.38 -3.64 -38.78
N VAL A 357 -32.57 -2.66 -39.17
CA VAL A 357 -31.20 -2.46 -38.65
C VAL A 357 -31.14 -1.06 -38.06
N LEU A 358 -30.78 -0.96 -36.79
CA LEU A 358 -30.61 0.29 -36.08
C LEU A 358 -29.12 0.53 -35.87
N ILE A 359 -28.62 1.66 -36.32
CA ILE A 359 -27.21 2.04 -36.19
C ILE A 359 -27.16 3.27 -35.30
N TRP A 360 -26.37 3.21 -34.24
CA TRP A 360 -26.18 4.30 -33.29
C TRP A 360 -24.78 4.87 -33.42
N LEU A 361 -24.66 6.18 -33.56
CA LEU A 361 -23.36 6.84 -33.63
C LEU A 361 -22.83 7.18 -32.24
N ARG A 362 -21.51 7.28 -32.13
CA ARG A 362 -20.85 7.83 -30.95
C ARG A 362 -21.22 9.30 -30.80
N ARG A 363 -21.54 9.71 -29.58
CA ARG A 363 -21.59 11.14 -29.22
C ARG A 363 -20.26 11.51 -28.57
N GLY A 364 -19.56 12.47 -29.15
CA GLY A 364 -18.33 13.00 -28.56
C GLY A 364 -18.61 13.57 -27.17
N GLY A 365 -17.87 13.09 -26.18
CA GLY A 365 -17.76 13.68 -24.85
C GLY A 365 -16.57 14.62 -24.79
#